data_AF-A0A0S4MP78-F1
#
_entry.id   AF-A0A0S4MP78-F1
#
_cell.length_a   1.000
_cell.length_b   1.000
_cell.length_c   1.000
_cell.angle_alpha   90.00
_cell.angle_beta   90.00
_cell.angle_gamma   90.00
#
_symmetry.space_group_name_H-M   'P 1'
#
loop_
_entity.id
_entity.type
_entity.pdbx_description
1 polymer ?
#
loop_
_entity_poly.entity_id
_entity_poly.type
_entity_poly.pdbx_seq_one_letter_code
_entity_poly.pdbx_strand_id
1 'polypeptide(L)' 'MPVVTIPRALREKLGDEATESLVEFLNQVLQGSKEDVISLSGEKFERRLAEEFAKFDSKLMEEVAKVNKRIDEL' A
#
# COMPACT_ATOMS: atom_id res chain seq x y z
N MET A 1 -11.12 -1.58 14.68
CA MET A 1 -10.02 -2.54 14.42
C MET A 1 -10.59 -3.93 14.62
N PRO A 2 -10.35 -4.89 13.71
CA PRO A 2 -10.76 -6.27 13.95
C PRO A 2 -9.93 -6.80 15.12
N VAL A 3 -10.61 -7.13 16.22
CA VAL A 3 -9.98 -7.71 17.41
C VAL A 3 -9.97 -9.21 17.21
N VAL A 4 -8.78 -9.84 17.21
CA VAL A 4 -8.68 -11.29 17.17
C VAL A 4 -9.23 -11.84 18.48
N THR A 5 -10.30 -12.63 18.39
CA THR A 5 -10.86 -13.36 19.52
C THR A 5 -10.48 -14.83 19.40
N ILE A 6 -10.12 -15.44 20.54
CA ILE A 6 -9.79 -16.86 20.59
C ILE A 6 -11.10 -17.65 20.82
N PRO A 7 -11.41 -18.64 19.97
CA PRO A 7 -12.54 -19.56 20.19
C PRO A 7 -12.47 -20.24 21.56
N ARG A 8 -13.63 -20.45 22.21
CA ARG A 8 -13.72 -21.06 23.56
C ARG A 8 -12.94 -22.37 23.70
N ALA A 9 -13.03 -23.26 22.72
CA ALA A 9 -12.34 -24.55 22.74
C ALA A 9 -10.80 -24.42 22.81
N LEU A 10 -10.24 -23.35 22.24
CA LEU A 10 -8.80 -23.07 22.32
C LEU A 10 -8.46 -22.39 23.65
N ARG A 11 -9.29 -21.45 24.12
CA ARG A 11 -9.11 -20.81 25.43
C ARG A 11 -9.10 -21.82 26.57
N GLU A 12 -10.02 -22.79 26.56
CA GLU A 12 -10.10 -23.84 27.60
C GLU A 12 -8.86 -24.74 27.64
N LYS A 13 -8.19 -24.95 26.50
CA LYS A 13 -6.97 -25.77 26.43
C LYS A 13 -5.70 -24.98 26.75
N LEU A 14 -5.66 -23.70 26.39
CA LEU A 14 -4.51 -22.82 26.60
C LEU A 14 -4.49 -22.24 28.02
N GLY A 15 -5.65 -22.11 28.66
CA GLY A 15 -5.80 -21.34 29.89
C GLY A 15 -5.84 -19.83 29.61
N ASP A 16 -6.28 -19.05 30.59
CA ASP A 16 -6.55 -17.62 30.40
C ASP A 16 -5.28 -16.82 30.07
N GLU A 17 -4.19 -17.04 30.81
CA GLU A 17 -2.91 -16.31 30.63
C GLU A 17 -2.31 -16.54 29.23
N ALA A 18 -2.17 -17.80 28.81
CA ALA A 18 -1.63 -18.10 27.48
C ALA A 18 -2.56 -17.65 26.36
N THR A 19 -3.88 -17.61 26.60
CA THR A 19 -4.84 -17.06 25.66
C THR A 19 -4.64 -15.57 25.47
N GLU A 20 -4.44 -14.81 26.55
CA GLU A 20 -4.17 -13.37 26.49
C GLU A 20 -2.86 -13.07 25.76
N SER A 21 -1.76 -13.74 26.13
CA SER A 21 -0.47 -13.57 25.44
C SER A 21 -0.54 -13.90 23.95
N LEU A 22 -1.32 -14.94 23.57
CA LEU A 22 -1.51 -15.28 22.16
C LEU A 22 -2.31 -14.20 21.41
N VAL A 23 -3.34 -13.61 22.04
CA VAL A 23 -4.10 -12.51 21.44
C VAL A 23 -3.21 -11.30 21.22
N GLU A 24 -2.38 -10.93 22.19
CA GLU A 24 -1.41 -9.83 22.05
C GLU A 24 -0.43 -10.08 20.91
N PHE A 25 0.17 -11.26 20.87
CA PHE A 25 1.10 -11.66 19.81
C PHE A 25 0.45 -11.61 18.42
N LEU A 26 -0.74 -12.20 18.26
CA LEU A 26 -1.45 -12.19 16.97
C LEU A 26 -1.82 -10.78 16.53
N ASN A 27 -2.24 -9.92 17.46
CA ASN A 27 -2.53 -8.52 17.13
C ASN A 27 -1.28 -7.77 16.68
N GLN A 28 -0.13 -7.98 17.33
CA GLN A 28 1.15 -7.39 16.91
C GLN A 28 1.56 -7.85 15.52
N VAL A 29 1.47 -9.15 15.23
CA VAL A 29 1.81 -9.72 13.91
C VAL A 29 0.88 -9.17 12.82
N LEU A 30 -0.44 -9.11 13.07
CA LEU A 30 -1.40 -8.57 12.12
C LEU A 30 -1.18 -7.07 11.88
N GLN A 31 -0.81 -6.32 12.92
CA GLN A 31 -0.48 -4.91 12.78
C GLN A 31 0.78 -4.73 11.91
N GLY A 32 1.86 -5.44 12.21
CA GLY A 32 3.09 -5.39 11.41
C GLY A 32 2.85 -5.77 9.95
N SER A 33 2.11 -6.86 9.70
CA SER A 33 1.76 -7.27 8.34
C SER A 33 0.93 -6.22 7.59
N LYS A 34 0.01 -5.54 8.27
CA LYS A 34 -0.76 -4.45 7.67
C LYS A 34 0.13 -3.25 7.31
N GLU A 35 1.07 -2.89 8.19
CA GLU A 35 2.05 -1.83 7.95
C GLU A 35 2.93 -2.16 6.75
N ASP A 36 3.44 -3.39 6.65
CA ASP A 36 4.23 -3.87 5.50
C ASP A 36 3.45 -3.79 4.18
N VAL A 37 2.19 -4.24 4.18
CA VAL A 37 1.32 -4.18 2.98
C VAL A 37 1.08 -2.73 2.56
N ILE A 38 0.86 -1.82 3.51
CA ILE A 38 0.68 -0.40 3.23
C ILE A 38 1.97 0.19 2.65
N SER A 39 3.11 -0.08 3.27
CA SER A 39 4.43 0.39 2.81
C SER A 39 4.74 -0.09 1.39
N LEU A 40 4.66 -1.39 1.13
CA LEU A 40 4.90 -1.97 -0.19
C LEU A 40 3.93 -1.43 -1.25
N SER A 41 2.66 -1.27 -0.89
CA SER A 41 1.66 -0.68 -1.78
C SER A 41 1.99 0.78 -2.09
N GLY A 42 2.38 1.56 -1.08
CA GLY A 42 2.83 2.94 -1.20
C GLY A 42 3.99 3.08 -2.19
N GLU A 43 5.07 2.33 -1.98
CA GLU A 43 6.24 2.32 -2.87
C GLU A 43 5.86 1.98 -4.32
N LYS A 44 4.98 0.98 -4.51
CA LYS A 44 4.53 0.57 -5.83
C LYS A 44 3.69 1.66 -6.51
N PHE A 45 2.84 2.37 -5.75
CA PHE A 45 2.06 3.48 -6.24
C PHE A 45 2.94 4.67 -6.60
N GLU A 46 3.87 5.06 -5.73
CA GLU A 46 4.82 6.15 -5.98
C GLU A 46 5.64 5.90 -7.25
N ARG A 47 6.20 4.68 -7.40
CA ARG A 47 6.94 4.32 -8.62
C ARG A 47 6.08 4.42 -9.87
N ARG A 48 4.85 3.88 -9.85
CA ARG A 48 3.93 3.97 -11.00
C ARG A 48 3.54 5.41 -11.31
N LEU A 49 3.29 6.22 -10.30
CA LEU A 49 2.97 7.64 -10.48
C LEU A 49 4.14 8.38 -11.13
N ALA A 50 5.38 8.17 -10.67
CA ALA A 50 6.57 8.76 -11.26
C ALA A 50 6.73 8.36 -12.74
N GLU A 51 6.53 7.08 -13.07
CA GLU A 51 6.56 6.58 -14.45
C GLU A 51 5.49 7.23 -15.33
N GLU A 52 4.25 7.35 -14.82
CA GLU A 52 3.16 7.99 -15.57
C GLU A 52 3.37 9.49 -15.74
N PHE A 53 3.91 10.19 -14.73
CA PHE A 53 4.29 11.60 -14.85
C PHE A 53 5.36 11.81 -15.93
N ALA A 54 6.42 10.98 -15.94
CA ALA A 54 7.46 11.07 -16.95
C ALA A 54 6.92 10.84 -18.38
N LYS A 55 5.99 9.88 -18.55
CA LYS A 55 5.30 9.66 -19.83
C LYS A 55 4.42 10.85 -20.21
N PHE A 56 3.70 11.42 -19.25
CA PHE A 56 2.84 12.57 -19.47
C PHE A 56 3.66 13.79 -19.92
N ASP A 57 4.75 14.10 -19.21
CA ASP A 57 5.66 15.20 -19.56
C ASP A 57 6.24 15.03 -20.98
N SER A 58 6.66 13.80 -21.32
CA SER A 58 7.18 13.50 -22.66
C SER A 58 6.14 13.76 -23.75
N LYS A 59 4.89 13.31 -23.54
CA LYS A 59 3.78 13.56 -24.47
C LYS A 59 3.43 15.05 -24.56
N LEU A 60 3.45 15.76 -23.44
CA LEU A 60 3.16 17.18 -23.40
C LEU A 60 4.23 17.97 -24.18
N MET A 61 5.51 17.63 -24.00
CA MET A 61 6.60 18.22 -24.79
C MET A 61 6.44 17.96 -26.28
N GLU A 62 6.06 16.74 -26.68
CA GLU A 62 5.81 16.39 -28.07
C GLU A 62 4.66 17.23 -28.67
N GLU A 63 3.54 17.34 -27.97
CA GLU A 63 2.39 18.12 -28.44
C GLU A 63 2.69 19.63 -28.49
N VAL A 64 3.42 20.17 -27.51
CA VAL A 64 3.89 21.56 -27.55
C VAL A 64 4.80 21.80 -28.75
N ALA A 65 5.73 20.88 -29.05
CA ALA A 65 6.60 21.00 -30.21
C ALA A 65 5.81 20.97 -31.54
N LYS A 66 4.79 20.11 -31.64
CA LYS A 66 3.88 20.07 -32.81
C LYS A 66 3.14 21.39 -32.99
N VAL A 67 2.62 21.96 -31.90
CA VAL A 67 1.91 23.25 -31.94
C VAL A 67 2.86 24.36 -32.38
N ASN A 68 4.05 24.46 -31.78
CA ASN A 68 5.05 25.47 -32.15
C ASN A 68 5.42 25.38 -33.63
N LYS A 69 5.67 24.17 -34.14
CA LYS A 69 5.95 23.98 -35.57
C LYS A 69 4.84 24.49 -36.48
N ARG A 70 3.57 24.26 -36.12
CA ARG A 70 2.42 24.76 -36.89
C ARG A 70 2.28 26.28 -36.82
N ILE A 71 2.71 26.90 -35.72
CA ILE A 71 2.75 28.37 -35.58
C ILE A 71 3.85 28.96 -36.47
N ASP A 72 5.03 28.34 -36.49
CA ASP A 72 6.16 28.79 -37.31
C ASP A 72 5.89 28.68 -38.83
N GLU A 73 4.96 27.81 -39.23
CA GLU A 73 4.53 27.60 -40.61
C GLU A 73 3.41 28.57 -41.08
N LEU A 74 2.88 29.45 -40.20
CA LEU A 74 1.82 30.44 -40.49
C LEU A 74 2.39 31.83 -40.81
#